data_AF-A0A7C2AHA6-F1
#
_entry.id   AF-A0A7C2AHA6-F1
#
_cell.length_a   1.000
_cell.length_b   1.000
_cell.length_c   1.000
_cell.angle_alpha   90.00
_cell.angle_beta   90.00
_cell.angle_gamma   90.00
#
_symmetry.space_group_name_H-M   'P 1'
#
loop_
_entity.id
_entity.type
_entity.pdbx_description
1 polymer ?
#
loop_
_entity_poly.entity_id
_entity_poly.type
_entity_poly.pdbx_seq_one_letter_code
_entity_poly.pdbx_strand_id
1 'polypeptide(L)'
;MARRQTEGSETWKRLLEWDRDQKASERISLHIVRFEGYTCIDPSHPLGGKDGKKDAVCLRDNHKWIVACYFPRGQQDFKITKEKFKSDMKGITKNDAIGIAFVTNQELRTSERKEMILCNEGFETDIFHLERVANILDDPFNYGTRLEFLDIEMTKEEQLSYFSAMNKKIEEIHQLILRAQKSEPINIELERIRDEMNANKESVKNEPRYGIPIEHSIYSVDPSPLLMRCSYCNYGYLIPGYRHKSSATVGYGSNMFACPKCGNVK
;
A
#
# COMPACT_ATOMS: atom_id res chain seq x y z
N MET A 1 15.30 -33.69 17.75
CA MET A 1 14.75 -33.12 16.52
C MET A 1 14.72 -34.21 15.47
N ALA A 2 13.55 -34.57 14.95
CA ALA A 2 13.44 -35.55 13.87
C ALA A 2 14.15 -35.00 12.63
N ARG A 3 14.96 -35.83 11.98
CA ARG A 3 15.67 -35.47 10.75
C ARG A 3 14.61 -35.20 9.66
N ARG A 4 14.66 -34.02 9.05
CA ARG A 4 13.79 -33.65 7.91
C ARG A 4 13.83 -34.76 6.87
N GLN A 5 12.67 -35.14 6.33
CA GLN A 5 12.65 -36.14 5.26
C GLN A 5 13.36 -35.58 4.02
N THR A 6 14.31 -36.35 3.50
CA THR A 6 15.36 -35.88 2.57
C THR A 6 14.91 -35.78 1.11
N GLU A 7 13.62 -35.96 0.82
CA GLU A 7 13.10 -36.10 -0.55
C GLU A 7 12.09 -35.00 -0.94
N GLY A 8 12.05 -33.89 -0.21
CA GLY A 8 11.14 -32.77 -0.54
C GLY A 8 9.66 -33.05 -0.29
N SER A 9 9.30 -34.20 0.31
CA SER A 9 7.92 -34.58 0.61
C SER A 9 7.44 -34.19 2.02
N GLU A 10 8.26 -33.48 2.81
CA GLU A 10 7.93 -33.12 4.19
C GLU A 10 6.68 -32.24 4.27
N THR A 11 6.61 -31.17 3.47
CA THR A 11 5.48 -30.24 3.42
C THR A 11 4.19 -30.96 3.12
N TRP A 12 4.21 -31.79 2.08
CA TRP A 12 3.10 -32.62 1.67
C TRP A 12 2.63 -33.55 2.81
N LYS A 13 3.55 -34.24 3.49
CA LYS A 13 3.20 -35.18 4.57
C LYS A 13 2.63 -34.49 5.79
N ARG A 14 3.20 -33.35 6.19
CA ARG A 14 2.67 -32.54 7.30
C ARG A 14 1.29 -31.97 7.02
N LEU A 15 1.03 -31.60 5.77
CA LEU A 15 -0.30 -31.17 5.35
C LEU A 15 -1.28 -32.35 5.40
N LEU A 16 -0.92 -33.53 4.90
CA LEU A 16 -1.80 -34.70 4.93
C LEU A 16 -2.08 -35.16 6.37
N GLU A 17 -1.06 -35.23 7.21
CA GLU A 17 -1.14 -35.63 8.62
C GLU A 17 -1.51 -34.47 9.56
N TRP A 18 -2.34 -33.54 9.07
CA TRP A 18 -2.71 -32.32 9.78
C TRP A 18 -3.13 -32.56 11.23
N ASP A 19 -2.44 -31.92 12.16
CA ASP A 19 -2.62 -32.08 13.61
C ASP A 19 -2.96 -30.76 14.33
N ARG A 20 -3.16 -29.68 13.58
CA ARG A 20 -3.49 -28.35 14.12
C ARG A 20 -5.00 -28.11 14.21
N ASP A 21 -5.35 -27.03 14.90
CA ASP A 21 -6.74 -26.60 15.02
C ASP A 21 -7.29 -25.93 13.74
N GLN A 22 -8.61 -25.77 13.71
CA GLN A 22 -9.33 -25.11 12.62
C GLN A 22 -8.80 -23.69 12.35
N LYS A 23 -8.41 -22.96 13.40
CA LYS A 23 -7.91 -21.60 13.30
C LYS A 23 -6.59 -21.54 12.54
N ALA A 24 -5.69 -22.50 12.76
CA ALA A 24 -4.47 -22.64 11.99
C ALA A 24 -4.77 -22.95 10.51
N SER A 25 -5.74 -23.82 10.24
CA SER A 25 -6.17 -24.19 8.88
C SER A 25 -6.72 -22.99 8.11
N GLU A 26 -7.57 -22.18 8.76
CA GLU A 26 -8.10 -20.96 8.17
C GLU A 26 -6.98 -19.98 7.86
N ARG A 27 -6.10 -19.70 8.82
CA ARG A 27 -4.99 -18.76 8.64
C ARG A 27 -4.05 -19.17 7.50
N ILE A 28 -3.60 -20.42 7.46
CA ILE A 28 -2.72 -20.88 6.38
C ILE A 28 -3.44 -20.79 5.02
N SER A 29 -4.74 -21.10 4.97
CA SER A 29 -5.55 -20.95 3.74
C SER A 29 -5.60 -19.51 3.25
N LEU A 30 -5.70 -18.54 4.16
CA LEU A 30 -5.68 -17.12 3.82
C LEU A 30 -4.32 -16.66 3.30
N HIS A 31 -3.22 -17.18 3.84
CA HIS A 31 -1.88 -16.93 3.30
C HIS A 31 -1.74 -17.50 1.87
N ILE A 32 -2.23 -18.72 1.64
CA ILE A 32 -2.19 -19.39 0.33
C ILE A 32 -2.95 -18.57 -0.73
N VAL A 33 -4.21 -18.21 -0.46
CA VAL A 33 -4.99 -17.43 -1.43
C VAL A 33 -4.41 -16.02 -1.62
N ARG A 34 -3.84 -15.39 -0.58
CA ARG A 34 -3.15 -14.11 -0.73
C ARG A 34 -1.98 -14.21 -1.71
N PHE A 35 -1.18 -15.26 -1.56
CA PHE A 35 -0.03 -15.49 -2.43
C PHE A 35 -0.45 -15.65 -3.90
N GLU A 36 -1.59 -16.30 -4.13
CA GLU A 36 -2.16 -16.56 -5.44
C GLU A 36 -2.90 -15.36 -6.06
N GLY A 37 -2.77 -14.17 -5.45
CA GLY A 37 -3.27 -12.91 -6.00
C GLY A 37 -4.65 -12.47 -5.51
N TYR A 38 -5.23 -13.16 -4.52
CA TYR A 38 -6.45 -12.67 -3.88
C TYR A 38 -6.13 -11.50 -2.93
N THR A 39 -6.94 -10.46 -3.00
CA THR A 39 -6.75 -9.19 -2.27
C THR A 39 -7.93 -8.91 -1.34
N CYS A 40 -7.84 -7.87 -0.51
CA CYS A 40 -8.91 -7.45 0.41
C CYS A 40 -9.49 -8.59 1.24
N ILE A 41 -8.62 -9.47 1.75
CA ILE A 41 -9.01 -10.64 2.53
C ILE A 41 -9.59 -10.17 3.87
N ASP A 42 -10.86 -10.50 4.09
CA ASP A 42 -11.65 -10.23 5.28
C ASP A 42 -12.01 -11.56 5.97
N PRO A 43 -11.24 -11.97 7.01
CA PRO A 43 -11.48 -13.20 7.75
C PRO A 43 -12.77 -13.14 8.57
N SER A 44 -13.53 -14.23 8.60
CA SER A 44 -14.64 -14.39 9.55
C SER A 44 -14.12 -14.35 10.99
N HIS A 45 -14.86 -13.69 11.90
CA HIS A 45 -14.40 -13.52 13.29
C HIS A 45 -14.26 -14.89 14.01
N PRO A 46 -13.10 -15.23 14.60
CA PRO A 46 -12.83 -16.53 15.21
C PRO A 46 -13.61 -16.84 16.51
N LEU A 47 -14.47 -15.94 17.00
CA LEU A 47 -15.20 -16.09 18.27
C LEU A 47 -16.73 -16.14 18.12
N GLY A 48 -17.23 -16.38 16.91
CA GLY A 48 -18.62 -16.81 16.70
C GLY A 48 -19.64 -15.68 16.58
N GLY A 49 -20.08 -15.45 15.35
CA GLY A 49 -21.41 -14.93 15.01
C GLY A 49 -22.04 -15.89 13.99
N LYS A 50 -23.37 -16.01 14.00
CA LYS A 50 -24.20 -16.96 13.21
C LYS A 50 -23.52 -17.39 11.89
N ASP A 51 -23.11 -18.66 11.83
CA ASP A 51 -22.30 -19.25 10.75
C ASP A 51 -22.74 -18.81 9.35
N GLY A 52 -21.94 -17.92 8.77
CA GLY A 52 -22.07 -17.46 7.40
C GLY A 52 -21.67 -18.50 6.34
N LYS A 53 -21.24 -19.70 6.77
CA LYS A 53 -20.71 -20.79 5.93
C LYS A 53 -19.53 -20.37 5.06
N LYS A 54 -18.67 -19.50 5.58
CA LYS A 54 -17.44 -19.02 4.94
C LYS A 54 -16.38 -18.76 6.00
N ASP A 55 -15.12 -18.94 5.62
CA ASP A 55 -13.98 -18.66 6.51
C ASP A 55 -13.41 -17.28 6.24
N ALA A 56 -13.52 -16.79 5.00
CA ALA A 56 -13.25 -15.39 4.66
C ALA A 56 -13.99 -14.95 3.38
N VAL A 57 -13.96 -13.65 3.14
CA VAL A 57 -14.28 -13.04 1.84
C VAL A 57 -13.02 -12.39 1.29
N CYS A 58 -12.82 -12.42 -0.02
CA CYS A 58 -11.73 -11.74 -0.68
C CYS A 58 -12.15 -11.22 -2.07
N LEU A 59 -11.27 -10.45 -2.68
CA LEU A 59 -11.42 -9.97 -4.05
C LEU A 59 -10.38 -10.63 -4.97
N ARG A 60 -10.82 -11.03 -6.17
CA ARG A 60 -9.94 -11.42 -7.27
C ARG A 60 -10.52 -10.85 -8.56
N ASP A 61 -9.67 -10.17 -9.33
CA ASP A 61 -10.07 -9.47 -10.55
C ASP A 61 -11.27 -8.53 -10.33
N ASN A 62 -11.28 -7.83 -9.19
CA ASN A 62 -12.35 -6.94 -8.72
C ASN A 62 -13.72 -7.61 -8.48
N HIS A 63 -13.78 -8.94 -8.49
CA HIS A 63 -14.97 -9.71 -8.13
C HIS A 63 -14.83 -10.32 -6.74
N LYS A 64 -15.97 -10.56 -6.10
CA LYS A 64 -16.03 -11.09 -4.73
C LYS A 64 -15.99 -12.60 -4.71
N TRP A 65 -15.14 -13.16 -3.86
CA TRP A 65 -14.96 -14.60 -3.67
C TRP A 65 -15.14 -14.97 -2.21
N ILE A 66 -15.65 -16.17 -1.95
CA ILE A 66 -15.59 -16.77 -0.61
C ILE A 66 -14.40 -17.70 -0.51
N VAL A 67 -13.78 -17.76 0.66
CA VAL A 67 -12.76 -18.75 0.99
C VAL A 67 -13.38 -19.79 1.91
N ALA A 68 -13.15 -21.06 1.58
CA ALA A 68 -13.55 -22.19 2.40
C ALA A 68 -12.35 -23.11 2.62
N CYS A 69 -12.16 -23.53 3.86
CA CYS A 69 -11.04 -24.29 4.36
C CYS A 69 -11.50 -25.67 4.83
N TYR A 70 -10.80 -26.71 4.40
CA TYR A 70 -11.07 -28.07 4.81
C TYR A 70 -9.78 -28.88 4.98
N PHE A 71 -9.30 -28.97 6.22
CA PHE A 71 -8.04 -29.64 6.59
C PHE A 71 -8.31 -30.77 7.60
N PRO A 72 -9.01 -31.86 7.22
CA PRO A 72 -9.17 -33.01 8.10
C PRO A 72 -7.82 -33.72 8.29
N ARG A 73 -7.71 -34.51 9.37
CA ARG A 73 -6.52 -35.33 9.62
C ARG A 73 -6.51 -36.56 8.73
N GLY A 74 -5.44 -36.72 7.94
CA GLY A 74 -5.26 -37.83 7.00
C GLY A 74 -6.15 -37.74 5.75
N GLN A 75 -5.92 -38.66 4.82
CA GLN A 75 -6.74 -38.76 3.60
C GLN A 75 -8.16 -39.24 3.94
N GLN A 76 -9.14 -38.48 3.47
CA GLN A 76 -10.56 -38.77 3.54
C GLN A 76 -11.06 -39.35 2.22
N ASP A 77 -12.20 -40.02 2.28
CA ASP A 77 -12.92 -40.43 1.07
C ASP A 77 -13.36 -39.19 0.27
N PHE A 78 -13.17 -39.23 -1.05
CA PHE A 78 -13.53 -38.15 -1.95
C PHE A 78 -14.99 -37.70 -1.78
N LYS A 79 -15.90 -38.65 -1.49
CA LYS A 79 -17.32 -38.34 -1.26
C LYS A 79 -17.51 -37.34 -0.12
N ILE A 80 -16.76 -37.49 0.97
CA ILE A 80 -16.82 -36.60 2.15
C ILE A 80 -16.32 -35.21 1.76
N THR A 81 -15.16 -35.14 1.10
CA THR A 81 -14.58 -33.87 0.62
C THR A 81 -15.51 -33.16 -0.36
N LYS A 82 -16.15 -33.90 -1.26
CA LYS A 82 -17.12 -33.38 -2.22
C LYS A 82 -18.39 -32.86 -1.54
N GLU A 83 -18.90 -33.56 -0.55
CA GLU A 83 -20.07 -33.12 0.24
C GLU A 83 -19.76 -31.82 1.01
N LYS A 84 -18.56 -31.73 1.59
CA LYS A 84 -18.09 -30.50 2.25
C LYS A 84 -17.99 -29.33 1.27
N PHE A 85 -17.36 -29.54 0.11
CA PHE A 85 -17.29 -28.54 -0.96
C PHE A 85 -18.68 -28.03 -1.37
N LYS A 86 -19.63 -28.93 -1.64
CA LYS A 86 -21.03 -28.56 -1.97
C LYS A 86 -21.72 -27.79 -0.85
N SER A 87 -21.45 -28.14 0.41
CA SER A 87 -22.02 -27.43 1.55
C SER A 87 -21.50 -26.00 1.63
N ASP A 88 -20.20 -25.80 1.39
CA ASP A 88 -19.53 -24.50 1.44
C ASP A 88 -19.89 -23.61 0.25
N MET A 89 -20.18 -24.18 -0.93
CA MET A 89 -20.71 -23.43 -2.08
C MET A 89 -22.02 -22.70 -1.78
N LYS A 90 -22.85 -23.21 -0.85
CA LYS A 90 -24.06 -22.49 -0.40
C LYS A 90 -23.73 -21.14 0.27
N GLY A 91 -22.48 -20.93 0.67
CA GLY A 91 -21.97 -19.65 1.13
C GLY A 91 -21.85 -18.61 0.01
N ILE A 92 -21.70 -19.00 -1.25
CA ILE A 92 -21.52 -18.09 -2.39
C ILE A 92 -22.75 -17.20 -2.53
N THR A 93 -23.92 -17.82 -2.68
CA THR A 93 -25.21 -17.12 -2.84
C THR A 93 -25.55 -16.25 -1.63
N LYS A 94 -25.18 -16.67 -0.41
CA LYS A 94 -25.41 -15.90 0.81
C LYS A 94 -24.59 -14.62 0.89
N ASN A 95 -23.43 -14.60 0.25
CA ASN A 95 -22.46 -13.51 0.35
C ASN A 95 -22.36 -12.67 -0.91
N ASP A 96 -23.19 -12.96 -1.92
CA ASP A 96 -23.19 -12.31 -3.23
C ASP A 96 -21.79 -12.35 -3.87
N ALA A 97 -21.19 -13.54 -3.84
CA ALA A 97 -19.89 -13.82 -4.44
C ALA A 97 -20.07 -14.48 -5.82
N ILE A 98 -19.08 -14.34 -6.69
CA ILE A 98 -19.08 -14.99 -8.01
C ILE A 98 -18.55 -16.43 -7.95
N GLY A 99 -17.79 -16.76 -6.90
CA GLY A 99 -17.09 -18.02 -6.81
C GLY A 99 -16.51 -18.34 -5.44
N ILE A 100 -15.88 -19.52 -5.38
CA ILE A 100 -15.28 -20.10 -4.17
C ILE A 100 -13.81 -20.47 -4.41
N ALA A 101 -12.95 -20.05 -3.48
CA ALA A 101 -11.61 -20.56 -3.29
C ALA A 101 -11.64 -21.66 -2.22
N PHE A 102 -11.66 -22.92 -2.65
CA PHE A 102 -11.72 -24.08 -1.77
C PHE A 102 -10.30 -24.60 -1.50
N VAL A 103 -9.83 -24.46 -0.26
CA VAL A 103 -8.49 -24.86 0.17
C VAL A 103 -8.57 -26.11 1.02
N THR A 104 -7.86 -27.15 0.61
CA THR A 104 -7.88 -28.44 1.28
C THR A 104 -6.53 -29.14 1.27
N ASN A 105 -6.21 -29.85 2.34
CA ASN A 105 -5.05 -30.72 2.45
C ASN A 105 -5.29 -32.14 1.89
N GLN A 106 -6.39 -32.34 1.17
CA GLN A 106 -6.74 -33.64 0.61
C GLN A 106 -6.11 -33.84 -0.76
N GLU A 107 -5.62 -35.04 -1.01
CA GLU A 107 -5.26 -35.45 -2.37
C GLU A 107 -6.51 -35.54 -3.22
N LEU A 108 -6.48 -34.89 -4.38
CA LEU A 108 -7.57 -34.95 -5.36
C LEU A 108 -7.00 -35.33 -6.72
N ARG A 109 -7.51 -36.41 -7.28
CA ARG A 109 -7.19 -36.87 -8.64
C ARG A 109 -7.69 -35.86 -9.67
N THR A 110 -7.09 -35.86 -10.85
CA THR A 110 -7.52 -35.00 -11.95
C THR A 110 -9.00 -35.19 -12.32
N SER A 111 -9.52 -36.41 -12.25
CA SER A 111 -10.96 -36.71 -12.48
C SER A 111 -11.86 -36.13 -11.40
N GLU A 112 -11.48 -36.29 -10.12
CA GLU A 112 -12.22 -35.78 -8.96
C GLU A 112 -12.28 -34.25 -8.98
N ARG A 113 -11.18 -33.58 -9.34
CA ARG A 113 -11.15 -32.12 -9.51
C ARG A 113 -12.12 -31.66 -10.60
N LYS A 114 -12.15 -32.34 -11.75
CA LYS A 114 -13.13 -32.04 -12.82
C LYS A 114 -14.55 -32.26 -12.34
N GLU A 115 -14.81 -33.31 -11.58
CA GLU A 115 -16.12 -33.61 -11.04
C GLU A 115 -16.61 -32.55 -10.03
N MET A 116 -15.71 -32.00 -9.21
CA MET A 116 -16.02 -30.89 -8.31
C MET A 116 -16.35 -29.61 -9.10
N ILE A 117 -15.55 -29.28 -10.12
CA ILE A 117 -15.80 -28.12 -10.99
C ILE A 117 -17.14 -28.27 -11.73
N LEU A 118 -17.50 -29.46 -12.20
CA LEU A 118 -18.79 -29.71 -12.84
C LEU A 118 -19.99 -29.59 -11.88
N CYS A 119 -19.75 -29.68 -10.57
CA CYS A 119 -20.77 -29.48 -9.55
C CYS A 119 -20.96 -28.00 -9.17
N ASN A 120 -20.25 -27.05 -9.79
CA ASN A 120 -20.17 -25.65 -9.36
C ASN A 120 -21.46 -24.82 -9.49
N GLU A 121 -22.57 -25.39 -9.97
CA GLU A 121 -23.87 -24.71 -10.13
C GLU A 121 -23.78 -23.39 -10.94
N GLY A 122 -22.76 -23.24 -11.80
CA GLY A 122 -22.52 -22.03 -12.59
C GLY A 122 -21.62 -20.97 -11.92
N PHE A 123 -21.15 -21.19 -10.70
CA PHE A 123 -20.21 -20.31 -10.00
C PHE A 123 -18.75 -20.60 -10.38
N GLU A 124 -17.88 -19.60 -10.25
CA GLU A 124 -16.45 -19.82 -10.41
C GLU A 124 -15.88 -20.66 -9.26
N THR A 125 -14.92 -21.52 -9.56
CA THR A 125 -14.36 -22.46 -8.58
C THR A 125 -12.85 -22.54 -8.75
N ASP A 126 -12.13 -22.26 -7.67
CA ASP A 126 -10.69 -22.43 -7.57
C ASP A 126 -10.37 -23.43 -6.46
N ILE A 127 -9.68 -24.52 -6.83
CA ILE A 127 -9.40 -25.63 -5.90
C ILE A 127 -7.90 -25.68 -5.60
N PHE A 128 -7.57 -25.40 -4.34
CA PHE A 128 -6.25 -25.57 -3.77
C PHE A 128 -6.19 -26.92 -3.07
N HIS A 129 -5.86 -27.96 -3.84
CA HIS A 129 -5.67 -29.33 -3.36
C HIS A 129 -4.28 -29.52 -2.77
N LEU A 130 -4.05 -30.64 -2.08
CA LEU A 130 -2.82 -30.91 -1.32
C LEU A 130 -1.53 -30.57 -2.09
N GLU A 131 -1.38 -31.08 -3.31
CA GLU A 131 -0.17 -30.87 -4.12
C GLU A 131 0.07 -29.40 -4.46
N ARG A 132 -0.99 -28.68 -4.84
CA ARG A 132 -0.90 -27.24 -5.13
C ARG A 132 -0.56 -26.46 -3.86
N VAL A 133 -1.17 -26.80 -2.74
CA VAL A 133 -0.87 -26.17 -1.45
C VAL A 133 0.58 -26.40 -1.04
N ALA A 134 1.07 -27.64 -1.16
CA ALA A 134 2.46 -27.96 -0.86
C ALA A 134 3.41 -27.16 -1.75
N ASN A 135 3.16 -27.12 -3.06
CA ASN A 135 3.97 -26.36 -4.01
C ASN A 135 4.02 -24.85 -3.67
N ILE A 136 2.87 -24.26 -3.31
CA ILE A 136 2.80 -22.85 -2.88
C ILE A 136 3.63 -22.63 -1.61
N LEU A 137 3.52 -23.51 -0.62
CA LEU A 137 4.26 -23.37 0.64
C LEU A 137 5.77 -23.64 0.49
N ASP A 138 6.16 -24.39 -0.53
CA ASP A 138 7.55 -24.62 -0.91
C ASP A 138 8.13 -23.51 -1.81
N ASP A 139 7.34 -22.48 -2.13
CA ASP A 139 7.86 -21.24 -2.73
C ASP A 139 8.69 -20.45 -1.70
N PRO A 140 9.81 -19.82 -2.11
CA PRO A 140 10.64 -19.06 -1.20
C PRO A 140 9.91 -17.98 -0.39
N PHE A 141 8.92 -17.31 -0.96
CA PHE A 141 8.17 -16.28 -0.25
C PHE A 141 7.23 -16.84 0.84
N ASN A 142 6.99 -18.15 0.85
CA ASN A 142 6.11 -18.83 1.80
C ASN A 142 6.84 -19.65 2.86
N TYR A 143 8.18 -19.71 2.85
CA TYR A 143 8.92 -20.46 3.88
C TYR A 143 8.65 -19.98 5.31
N GLY A 144 8.34 -18.70 5.51
CA GLY A 144 7.91 -18.19 6.81
C GLY A 144 6.57 -18.78 7.26
N THR A 145 5.57 -18.81 6.36
CA THR A 145 4.28 -19.46 6.58
C THR A 145 4.46 -20.95 6.87
N ARG A 146 5.32 -21.62 6.09
CA ARG A 146 5.60 -23.04 6.25
C ARG A 146 6.22 -23.35 7.62
N LEU A 147 7.12 -22.49 8.10
CA LEU A 147 7.69 -22.60 9.44
C LEU A 147 6.62 -22.41 10.53
N GLU A 148 5.79 -21.37 10.43
CA GLU A 148 4.77 -21.06 11.45
C GLU A 148 3.72 -22.18 11.62
N PHE A 149 3.21 -22.72 10.51
CA PHE A 149 2.08 -23.65 10.57
C PHE A 149 2.50 -25.12 10.58
N LEU A 150 3.60 -25.47 9.90
CA LEU A 150 4.05 -26.86 9.76
C LEU A 150 5.30 -27.21 10.60
N ASP A 151 5.91 -26.24 11.30
CA ASP A 151 7.18 -26.39 12.02
C ASP A 151 8.30 -26.94 11.12
N ILE A 152 8.36 -26.48 9.86
CA ILE A 152 9.41 -26.88 8.91
C ILE A 152 10.43 -25.75 8.79
N GLU A 153 11.59 -25.94 9.41
CA GLU A 153 12.74 -25.06 9.27
C GLU A 153 13.29 -25.08 7.84
N MET A 154 13.75 -23.92 7.36
CA MET A 154 14.43 -23.81 6.08
C MET A 154 15.77 -24.53 6.11
N THR A 155 16.07 -25.33 5.09
CA THR A 155 17.46 -25.77 4.87
C THR A 155 18.33 -24.62 4.36
N LYS A 156 19.64 -24.85 4.31
CA LYS A 156 20.59 -23.87 3.74
C LYS A 156 20.27 -23.57 2.28
N GLU A 157 19.87 -24.58 1.50
CA GLU A 157 19.49 -24.43 0.10
C GLU A 157 18.25 -23.56 -0.04
N GLU A 158 17.26 -23.73 0.83
CA GLU A 158 16.05 -22.92 0.85
C GLU A 158 16.32 -21.48 1.32
N GLN A 159 17.19 -21.29 2.30
CA GLN A 159 17.64 -19.95 2.70
C GLN A 159 18.31 -19.22 1.53
N LEU A 160 19.19 -19.90 0.78
CA LEU A 160 19.81 -19.34 -0.43
C LEU A 160 18.77 -19.01 -1.50
N SER A 161 17.79 -19.90 -1.72
CA SER A 161 16.67 -19.66 -2.65
C SER A 161 15.84 -18.45 -2.24
N TYR A 162 15.57 -18.26 -0.94
CA TYR A 162 14.88 -17.08 -0.41
C TYR A 162 15.64 -15.78 -0.70
N PHE A 163 16.94 -15.73 -0.37
CA PHE A 163 17.74 -14.53 -0.66
C PHE A 163 17.83 -14.25 -2.16
N SER A 164 17.95 -15.28 -3.00
CA SER A 164 17.94 -15.14 -4.46
C SER A 164 16.62 -14.56 -4.98
N ALA A 165 15.48 -15.12 -4.55
CA ALA A 165 14.15 -14.64 -4.92
C ALA A 165 13.92 -13.19 -4.47
N MET A 166 14.36 -12.85 -3.26
CA MET A 166 14.20 -11.51 -2.72
C MET A 166 15.09 -10.48 -3.43
N ASN A 167 16.35 -10.83 -3.74
CA ASN A 167 17.24 -9.99 -4.51
C ASN A 167 16.70 -9.70 -5.91
N LYS A 168 16.12 -10.71 -6.58
CA LYS A 168 15.46 -10.52 -7.88
C LYS A 168 14.30 -9.53 -7.79
N LYS A 169 13.47 -9.63 -6.74
CA LYS A 169 12.34 -8.72 -6.53
C LYS A 169 12.80 -7.28 -6.23
N ILE A 170 13.88 -7.12 -5.48
CA ILE A 170 14.52 -5.82 -5.24
C ILE A 170 15.00 -5.21 -6.57
N GLU A 171 15.65 -6.01 -7.43
CA GLU A 171 16.10 -5.55 -8.73
C GLU A 171 14.93 -5.14 -9.65
N GLU A 172 13.84 -5.93 -9.66
CA GLU A 172 12.62 -5.60 -10.40
C GLU A 172 12.03 -4.25 -9.94
N ILE A 173 11.93 -4.04 -8.62
CA ILE A 173 11.47 -2.77 -8.04
C ILE A 173 12.40 -1.62 -8.43
N HIS A 174 13.72 -1.83 -8.37
CA HIS A 174 14.71 -0.83 -8.75
C HIS A 174 14.53 -0.41 -10.23
N GLN A 175 14.34 -1.37 -11.13
CA GLN A 175 14.07 -1.09 -12.54
C GLN A 175 12.74 -0.33 -12.75
N LEU A 176 11.69 -0.67 -12.00
CA LEU A 176 10.43 0.07 -12.06
C LEU A 176 10.57 1.52 -11.60
N ILE A 177 11.34 1.77 -10.53
CA ILE A 177 11.65 3.12 -10.04
C ILE A 177 12.39 3.92 -11.11
N LEU A 178 13.43 3.33 -11.73
CA LEU A 178 14.18 3.99 -12.81
C LEU A 178 13.30 4.33 -14.02
N ARG A 179 12.34 3.46 -14.37
CA ARG A 179 11.38 3.74 -15.46
C ARG A 179 10.41 4.86 -15.08
N ALA A 180 9.88 4.86 -13.86
CA ALA A 180 8.99 5.91 -13.37
C ALA A 180 9.68 7.28 -13.29
N GLN A 181 10.98 7.31 -12.99
CA GLN A 181 11.78 8.54 -13.02
C GLN A 181 12.02 9.05 -14.46
N LYS A 182 12.06 8.15 -15.45
CA LYS A 182 12.27 8.49 -16.87
C LYS A 182 11.00 8.86 -17.63
N SER A 183 9.79 8.66 -17.08
CA SER A 183 8.57 9.15 -17.73
C SER A 183 8.50 10.68 -17.64
N GLU A 184 9.05 11.33 -18.69
CA GLU A 184 9.25 12.77 -18.84
C GLU A 184 8.02 13.71 -18.80
N PRO A 185 6.76 13.34 -19.10
CA PRO A 185 5.73 14.38 -19.24
C PRO A 185 5.36 15.08 -17.92
N ILE A 186 5.55 14.42 -16.77
CA ILE A 186 5.27 15.03 -15.45
C ILE A 186 6.40 15.98 -15.04
N ASN A 187 7.65 15.64 -15.34
CA ASN A 187 8.79 16.46 -14.92
C ASN A 187 8.86 17.78 -15.71
N ILE A 188 8.51 17.74 -17.01
CA ILE A 188 8.44 18.94 -17.86
C ILE A 188 7.32 19.88 -17.39
N GLU A 189 6.15 19.35 -17.02
CA GLU A 189 5.04 20.17 -16.53
C GLU A 189 5.32 20.76 -15.14
N LEU A 190 5.98 19.99 -14.26
CA LEU A 190 6.42 20.49 -12.95
C LEU A 190 7.53 21.56 -13.07
N GLU A 191 8.45 21.41 -14.03
CA GLU A 191 9.45 22.44 -14.34
C GLU A 191 8.80 23.71 -14.89
N ARG A 192 7.84 23.59 -15.81
CA ARG A 192 7.04 24.73 -16.32
C ARG A 192 6.31 25.47 -15.20
N ILE A 193 5.58 24.75 -14.34
CA ILE A 193 4.87 25.36 -13.21
C ILE A 193 5.85 26.07 -12.27
N ARG A 194 7.03 25.47 -12.01
CA ARG A 194 8.06 26.06 -11.15
C ARG A 194 8.64 27.34 -11.77
N ASP A 195 8.86 27.35 -13.08
CA ASP A 195 9.35 28.53 -13.81
C ASP A 195 8.32 29.66 -13.83
N GLU A 196 7.04 29.36 -14.03
CA GLU A 196 5.93 30.34 -13.94
C GLU A 196 5.81 30.95 -12.54
N MET A 197 5.93 30.13 -11.49
CA MET A 197 5.91 30.61 -10.10
C MET A 197 7.13 31.48 -9.77
N ASN A 198 8.30 31.20 -10.35
CA ASN A 198 9.51 32.00 -10.16
C ASN A 198 9.43 33.33 -10.90
N ALA A 199 8.90 33.35 -12.14
CA ALA A 199 8.65 34.58 -12.88
C ALA A 199 7.69 35.52 -12.14
N ASN A 200 6.65 34.98 -11.52
CA ASN A 200 5.71 35.74 -10.69
C ASN A 200 6.33 36.26 -9.37
N LYS A 201 7.41 35.67 -8.86
CA LYS A 201 8.13 36.22 -7.69
C LYS A 201 9.00 37.42 -8.03
N GLU A 202 9.49 37.53 -9.27
CA GLU A 202 10.27 38.68 -9.71
C GLU A 202 9.41 39.92 -9.99
N SER A 203 8.17 39.75 -10.44
CA SER A 203 7.22 40.86 -10.63
C SER A 203 6.79 41.49 -9.30
N VAL A 204 6.62 40.70 -8.23
CA VAL A 204 6.23 41.19 -6.89
C VAL A 204 7.32 42.02 -6.20
N LYS A 205 8.60 41.86 -6.59
CA LYS A 205 9.69 42.69 -6.02
C LYS A 205 9.66 44.16 -6.46
N ASN A 206 8.93 44.48 -7.52
CA ASN A 206 8.88 45.83 -8.10
C ASN A 206 7.61 46.62 -7.72
N GLU A 207 6.75 46.10 -6.83
CA GLU A 207 5.61 46.87 -6.34
C GLU A 207 6.05 47.91 -5.27
N PRO A 208 5.63 49.18 -5.40
CA PRO A 208 5.98 50.21 -4.44
C PRO A 208 5.35 49.90 -3.09
N ARG A 209 6.17 49.88 -2.03
CA ARG A 209 5.69 49.65 -0.66
C ARG A 209 5.05 50.93 -0.12
N TYR A 210 3.87 50.81 0.49
CA TYR A 210 3.21 51.95 1.13
C TYR A 210 3.81 52.25 2.50
N GLY A 211 4.07 53.53 2.79
CA GLY A 211 4.46 54.00 4.12
C GLY A 211 3.29 53.94 5.11
N ILE A 212 3.57 53.69 6.39
CA ILE A 212 2.55 53.61 7.43
C ILE A 212 2.23 55.03 7.95
N PRO A 213 0.96 55.45 8.01
CA PRO A 213 0.56 56.72 8.61
C PRO A 213 0.97 56.82 10.09
N ILE A 214 1.45 58.00 10.51
CA ILE A 214 1.91 58.25 11.90
C ILE A 214 0.77 58.01 12.91
N GLU A 215 -0.47 58.30 12.52
CA GLU A 215 -1.65 58.21 13.39
C GLU A 215 -2.02 56.78 13.79
N HIS A 216 -1.43 55.76 13.16
CA HIS A 216 -1.71 54.35 13.41
C HIS A 216 -0.53 53.60 14.06
N SER A 217 0.51 54.30 14.53
CA SER A 217 1.67 53.66 15.18
C SER A 217 1.41 53.31 16.65
N ILE A 218 0.45 52.44 16.90
CA ILE A 218 0.31 51.79 18.21
C ILE A 218 0.87 50.37 18.01
N TYR A 219 2.10 50.17 18.49
CA TYR A 219 2.91 48.94 18.43
C TYR A 219 3.60 48.61 17.10
N SER A 220 4.77 49.20 16.84
CA SER A 220 5.79 48.59 15.97
C SER A 220 6.93 48.02 16.82
N VAL A 221 7.07 46.70 16.80
CA VAL A 221 8.10 45.90 17.50
C VAL A 221 9.48 45.99 16.79
N ASP A 222 9.73 47.04 16.01
CA ASP A 222 10.91 47.16 15.15
C ASP A 222 11.73 48.40 15.55
N PRO A 223 13.06 48.31 15.66
CA PRO A 223 13.86 49.37 16.27
C PRO A 223 14.08 50.49 15.25
N SER A 224 13.46 51.65 15.51
CA SER A 224 13.68 52.95 14.84
C SER A 224 13.12 53.08 13.41
N PRO A 225 11.81 53.27 13.23
CA PRO A 225 11.26 53.63 11.93
C PRO A 225 11.79 54.99 11.46
N LEU A 226 12.18 55.10 10.18
CA LEU A 226 12.61 56.37 9.59
C LEU A 226 11.38 57.26 9.35
N LEU A 227 11.34 58.42 10.00
CA LEU A 227 10.31 59.43 9.76
C LEU A 227 10.61 60.18 8.45
N MET A 228 9.68 60.07 7.49
CA MET A 228 9.78 60.73 6.19
C MET A 228 8.62 61.70 6.00
N ARG A 229 8.86 62.79 5.27
CA ARG A 229 7.80 63.67 4.76
C ARG A 229 7.72 63.56 3.25
N CYS A 230 6.51 63.44 2.73
CA CYS A 230 6.28 63.44 1.29
C CYS A 230 6.74 64.78 0.69
N SER A 231 7.56 64.76 -0.37
CA SER A 231 7.98 66.00 -1.05
C SER A 231 6.83 66.73 -1.74
N TYR A 232 5.72 66.04 -2.02
CA TYR A 232 4.57 66.62 -2.72
C TYR A 232 3.52 67.19 -1.76
N CYS A 233 3.01 66.38 -0.81
CA CYS A 233 1.94 66.81 0.10
C CYS A 233 2.41 67.10 1.53
N ASN A 234 3.71 66.99 1.80
CA ASN A 234 4.34 67.19 3.11
C ASN A 234 3.81 66.28 4.24
N TYR A 235 3.02 65.25 3.90
CA TYR A 235 2.47 64.30 4.87
C TYR A 235 3.59 63.45 5.48
N GLY A 236 3.58 63.33 6.81
CA GLY A 236 4.53 62.51 7.55
C GLY A 236 4.09 61.04 7.56
N TYR A 237 5.02 60.14 7.26
CA TYR A 237 4.78 58.69 7.32
C TYR A 237 6.05 57.95 7.76
N LEU A 238 5.87 56.75 8.28
CA LEU A 238 6.94 55.87 8.75
C LEU A 238 7.25 54.81 7.71
N ILE A 239 8.54 54.55 7.49
CA ILE A 239 9.01 53.43 6.66
C ILE A 239 9.52 52.32 7.58
N PRO A 240 8.83 51.16 7.67
CA PRO A 240 9.28 50.03 8.48
C PRO A 240 10.55 49.39 7.89
N GLY A 241 11.49 48.97 8.76
CA GLY A 241 12.68 48.20 8.39
C GLY A 241 13.91 48.97 7.89
N TYR A 242 13.95 50.30 7.98
CA TYR A 242 15.11 51.09 7.52
C TYR A 242 16.17 51.26 8.61
N ARG A 243 17.21 50.41 8.63
CA ARG A 243 18.38 50.62 9.50
C ARG A 243 19.19 51.82 8.97
N HIS A 244 19.50 52.79 9.84
CA HIS A 244 20.49 53.84 9.55
C HIS A 244 21.84 53.18 9.16
N LYS A 245 22.10 53.04 7.85
CA LYS A 245 23.47 52.85 7.37
C LYS A 245 24.11 54.23 7.31
N SER A 246 24.87 54.55 8.34
CA SER A 246 25.91 55.56 8.27
C SER A 246 26.79 55.28 7.04
N SER A 247 26.82 56.24 6.12
CA SER A 247 27.84 56.36 5.07
C SER A 247 28.02 55.14 4.18
N ALA A 248 27.14 54.96 3.19
CA ALA A 248 27.48 54.17 2.00
C ALA A 248 26.71 54.68 0.79
N THR A 249 27.45 55.20 -0.19
CA THR A 249 27.06 55.32 -1.59
C THR A 249 26.63 53.92 -2.05
N VAL A 250 25.32 53.69 -2.21
CA VAL A 250 24.78 52.42 -2.73
C VAL A 250 23.90 52.73 -3.92
N GLY A 251 24.41 52.36 -5.09
CA GLY A 251 23.64 52.25 -6.31
C GLY A 251 22.66 51.07 -6.26
N TYR A 252 21.52 51.29 -6.90
CA TYR A 252 20.57 50.30 -7.41
C TYR A 252 20.12 49.17 -6.47
N GLY A 253 19.24 49.58 -5.57
CA GLY A 253 18.21 48.79 -4.93
C GLY A 253 17.16 49.75 -4.39
N SER A 254 16.63 50.60 -5.26
CA SER A 254 15.67 51.65 -4.92
C SER A 254 14.35 51.03 -4.49
N ASN A 255 14.19 50.74 -3.20
CA ASN A 255 12.88 50.47 -2.63
C ASN A 255 12.03 51.73 -2.85
N MET A 256 11.18 51.69 -3.87
CA MET A 256 10.25 52.76 -4.21
C MET A 256 9.15 52.78 -3.15
N PHE A 257 9.02 53.89 -2.41
CA PHE A 257 7.99 54.04 -1.38
C PHE A 257 6.93 55.04 -1.82
N ALA A 258 5.67 54.59 -1.81
CA ALA A 258 4.52 55.44 -2.11
C ALA A 258 4.04 56.17 -0.85
N CYS A 259 3.80 57.47 -0.96
CA CYS A 259 3.16 58.24 0.10
C CYS A 259 1.73 57.73 0.33
N PRO A 260 1.33 57.38 1.58
CA PRO A 260 -0.01 56.86 1.84
C PRO A 260 -1.13 57.88 1.60
N LYS A 261 -0.82 59.18 1.60
CA LYS A 261 -1.82 60.24 1.39
C LYS A 261 -2.06 60.60 -0.08
N CYS A 262 -1.00 60.62 -0.90
CA CYS A 262 -1.11 61.10 -2.29
C CYS A 262 -0.54 60.15 -3.34
N GLY A 263 -0.04 58.98 -2.95
CA GLY A 263 0.51 57.98 -3.86
C GLY A 263 1.85 58.37 -4.52
N ASN A 264 2.41 59.54 -4.22
CA ASN A 264 3.68 59.96 -4.81
C ASN A 264 4.82 59.01 -4.40
N VAL A 265 5.54 58.48 -5.38
CA VAL A 265 6.58 57.47 -5.19
C VAL A 265 7.97 58.14 -5.18
N LYS A 266 8.80 57.78 -4.20
CA LYS A 266 10.22 58.17 -4.09
C LYS A 266 11.13 56.96 -4.08
#